data_AF-A0A6P0I3B8-F1
#
_entry.id   AF-A0A6P0I3B8-F1
#
_cell.length_a   1.000
_cell.length_b   1.000
_cell.length_c   1.000
_cell.angle_alpha   90.00
_cell.angle_beta   90.00
_cell.angle_gamma   90.00
#
_symmetry.space_group_name_H-M   'P 1'
#
loop_
_entity.id
_entity.type
_entity.pdbx_description
1 polymer ?
#
loop_
_entity_poly.entity_id
_entity_poly.type
_entity_poly.pdbx_seq_one_letter_code
_entity_poly.pdbx_strand_id
1 'polypeptide(L)' 'MFLEDRTGEIILARQEGLEIGMQRLILGQLERKFSGEITEIIRENIQQLSMEKLEYPGRAILSFSSLEDLSNCLE' A
#
# COMPACT_ATOMS: atom_id res chain seq x y z
N MET A 1 -25.49 22.51 8.07
CA MET A 1 -24.14 22.49 7.48
C MET A 1 -23.04 21.93 8.40
N PHE A 2 -23.21 21.79 9.72
CA PHE A 2 -22.12 21.34 10.63
C PHE A 2 -21.97 19.80 10.79
N LEU A 3 -22.99 19.01 10.39
CA LEU A 3 -22.99 17.54 10.53
C LEU A 3 -22.41 16.82 9.31
N GLU A 4 -22.48 17.44 8.13
CA GLU A 4 -21.90 16.92 6.88
C GLU A 4 -20.37 16.99 6.93
N ASP A 5 -19.80 18.08 7.46
CA ASP A 5 -18.34 18.25 7.61
C ASP A 5 -17.72 17.15 8.47
N ARG A 6 -18.28 16.86 9.66
CA ARG A 6 -17.75 15.82 10.56
C ARG A 6 -17.89 14.41 9.97
N THR A 7 -18.94 14.18 9.18
CA THR A 7 -19.13 12.88 8.52
C THR A 7 -18.11 12.69 7.40
N GLY A 8 -17.84 13.74 6.61
CA GLY A 8 -16.80 13.75 5.60
C GLY A 8 -15.40 13.52 6.20
N GLU A 9 -15.06 14.22 7.28
CA GLU A 9 -13.79 14.04 7.99
C GLU A 9 -13.58 12.61 8.51
N ILE A 10 -14.62 11.98 9.08
CA ILE A 10 -14.55 10.60 9.56
C ILE A 10 -14.35 9.61 8.41
N ILE A 11 -15.00 9.85 7.26
CA ILE A 11 -14.84 9.00 6.07
C ILE A 11 -13.42 9.11 5.53
N LEU A 12 -12.89 10.34 5.41
CA LEU A 12 -11.52 10.58 4.96
C LEU A 12 -10.51 9.91 5.90
N ALA A 13 -10.63 10.12 7.22
CA ALA A 13 -9.74 9.50 8.19
C ALA A 13 -9.76 7.96 8.13
N ARG A 14 -10.93 7.36 7.85
CA ARG A 14 -11.03 5.90 7.64
C ARG A 14 -10.36 5.46 6.35
N GLN A 15 -10.54 6.20 5.25
CA GLN A 15 -9.90 5.91 3.98
C GLN A 15 -8.37 6.00 4.09
N GLU A 16 -7.86 7.08 4.69
CA GLU A 16 -6.43 7.25 4.96
C GLU A 16 -5.89 6.11 5.84
N GLY A 17 -6.61 5.75 6.90
CA GLY A 17 -6.23 4.63 7.77
C GLY A 17 -6.15 3.28 7.04
N LEU A 18 -7.07 3.03 6.11
CA LEU A 18 -7.06 1.82 5.27
C LEU A 18 -5.89 1.84 4.29
N GLU A 19 -5.61 2.98 3.66
CA GLU A 19 -4.48 3.15 2.74
C GLU A 19 -3.15 2.91 3.45
N ILE A 20 -2.91 3.61 4.57
CA ILE A 20 -1.70 3.43 5.40
C ILE A 20 -1.57 1.97 5.86
N GLY A 21 -2.67 1.34 6.26
CA GLY A 21 -2.70 -0.06 6.68
C GLY A 21 -2.29 -1.01 5.56
N MET A 22 -2.79 -0.79 4.35
CA MET A 22 -2.50 -1.60 3.17
C MET A 22 -1.04 -1.46 2.74
N GLN A 23 -0.51 -0.23 2.71
CA GLN A 23 0.90 0.06 2.43
C GLN A 23 1.82 -0.67 3.41
N ARG A 24 1.55 -0.58 4.72
CA ARG A 24 2.34 -1.26 5.76
C ARG A 24 2.29 -2.78 5.63
N LEU A 25 1.12 -3.34 5.31
CA LEU A 25 0.95 -4.77 5.12
C LEU A 25 1.77 -5.25 3.91
N ILE A 26 1.68 -4.54 2.78
CA ILE A 26 2.44 -4.86 1.57
C ILE A 26 3.94 -4.81 1.86
N LEU A 27 4.43 -3.73 2.45
CA LEU A 27 5.85 -3.60 2.81
C LEU A 27 6.32 -4.72 3.74
N GLY A 28 5.57 -5.00 4.81
CA GLY A 28 5.94 -6.07 5.75
C GLY A 28 5.94 -7.47 5.13
N GLN A 29 5.05 -7.75 4.17
CA GLN A 29 5.04 -9.02 3.45
C GLN A 29 6.23 -9.13 2.49
N LEU A 30 6.52 -8.06 1.75
CA LEU A 30 7.68 -8.00 0.88
C LEU A 30 8.99 -8.13 1.69
N GLU A 31 9.10 -7.50 2.85
CA GLU A 31 10.29 -7.59 3.72
C GLU A 31 10.49 -9.04 4.20
N ARG A 32 9.40 -9.72 4.58
CA ARG A 32 9.46 -11.14 4.95
C ARG A 32 9.86 -12.04 3.79
N LYS A 33 9.37 -11.74 2.59
CA LYS A 33 9.56 -12.58 1.41
C LYS A 33 10.95 -12.41 0.78
N PHE A 34 11.45 -11.19 0.73
CA PHE A 34 12.75 -10.83 0.17
C PHE A 34 13.83 -10.63 1.26
N SER A 35 13.65 -11.24 2.43
CA SER A 35 14.63 -11.23 3.55
C SER A 35 15.13 -9.83 3.97
N GLY A 36 14.27 -8.81 3.86
CA GLY A 36 14.59 -7.42 4.22
C GLY A 36 15.28 -6.60 3.14
N GLU A 37 15.48 -7.12 1.93
CA GLU A 37 16.16 -6.42 0.81
C GLU A 37 15.26 -5.44 0.04
N ILE A 38 14.23 -4.88 0.68
CA ILE A 38 13.46 -3.80 0.03
C ILE A 38 14.27 -2.53 0.05
N THR A 39 14.55 -1.99 -1.14
CA THR A 39 15.20 -0.69 -1.28
C THR A 39 14.28 0.44 -0.83
N GLU A 40 14.87 1.55 -0.36
CA GLU A 40 14.07 2.69 0.09
C GLU A 40 13.20 3.28 -1.04
N ILE A 41 13.66 3.19 -2.30
CA ILE A 41 12.89 3.59 -3.48
C ILE A 41 11.58 2.81 -3.60
N ILE A 42 11.61 1.49 -3.40
CA ILE A 42 10.41 0.65 -3.45
C ILE A 42 9.48 1.00 -2.28
N ARG A 43 10.06 1.28 -1.10
CA ARG A 43 9.30 1.70 0.08
C ARG A 43 8.54 3.01 -0.17
N GLU A 44 9.24 4.02 -0.66
CA GLU A 44 8.68 5.33 -0.98
C GLU A 44 7.61 5.22 -2.06
N ASN A 45 7.86 4.44 -3.12
CA ASN A 45 6.88 4.20 -4.18
C ASN A 45 5.59 3.63 -3.59
N ILE A 46 5.66 2.56 -2.79
CA ILE A 46 4.45 1.95 -2.19
C ILE A 46 3.71 2.92 -1.27
N GLN A 47 4.44 3.75 -0.50
CA GLN A 47 3.83 4.75 0.41
C GLN A 47 3.14 5.91 -0.33
N GLN A 48 3.46 6.14 -1.60
CA GLN A 48 2.82 7.16 -2.44
C GLN A 48 1.65 6.63 -3.28
N LEU A 49 1.40 5.31 -3.25
CA LEU A 49 0.30 4.72 -4.01
C LEU A 49 -1.02 4.86 -3.27
N SER A 50 -2.04 5.20 -4.06
CA SER A 50 -3.43 5.17 -3.61
C SER A 50 -3.90 3.74 -3.36
N MET A 51 -4.96 3.60 -2.57
CA MET A 51 -5.61 2.31 -2.31
C MET A 51 -5.93 1.50 -3.58
N GLU A 52 -6.40 2.17 -4.64
CA GLU A 52 -6.72 1.53 -5.93
C GLU A 52 -5.48 0.88 -6.57
N LYS A 53 -4.35 1.58 -6.53
CA LYS A 53 -3.09 1.06 -7.06
C LYS A 53 -2.47 -0.03 -6.18
N LEU A 54 -2.76 -0.03 -4.88
CA LEU A 54 -2.30 -1.05 -3.93
C LEU A 54 -3.11 -2.35 -3.97
N GLU A 55 -4.32 -2.29 -4.53
CA GLU A 55 -5.29 -3.38 -4.47
C GLU A 55 -4.80 -4.66 -5.17
N TYR A 56 -4.22 -4.51 -6.36
CA TYR A 56 -3.66 -5.64 -7.10
C TYR A 56 -2.36 -6.17 -6.47
N PRO A 57 -1.32 -5.33 -6.16
CA PRO A 57 -0.15 -5.78 -5.41
C PRO A 57 -0.50 -6.52 -4.13
N GLY A 58 -1.47 -6.03 -3.35
CA GLY A 58 -1.91 -6.67 -2.11
C GLY A 58 -2.50 -8.07 -2.31
N ARG A 59 -3.20 -8.32 -3.42
CA ARG A 59 -3.74 -9.65 -3.77
C ARG A 59 -2.68 -10.58 -4.36
N ALA A 60 -1.76 -10.04 -5.16
CA ALA A 60 -0.74 -10.81 -5.87
C ALA A 60 0.57 -10.99 -5.09
N ILE A 61 0.70 -10.39 -3.90
CA ILE A 61 1.96 -10.29 -3.17
C ILE A 61 2.67 -11.63 -2.91
N LEU A 62 1.90 -12.69 -2.67
CA LEU A 62 2.44 -14.02 -2.43
C LEU A 62 2.95 -14.67 -3.72
N SER A 63 2.44 -14.24 -4.87
CA SER A 63 2.74 -14.73 -6.22
C SER A 63 4.00 -14.11 -6.82
N PHE A 64 4.48 -12.98 -6.29
CA PHE A 64 5.75 -12.41 -6.74
C PHE A 64 6.89 -13.42 -6.50
N SER A 65 7.80 -13.54 -7.44
CA SER A 65 8.98 -14.40 -7.35
C SER A 65 10.26 -13.58 -7.23
N SER A 66 10.22 -12.31 -7.65
CA SER A 66 11.31 -11.34 -7.54
C SER A 66 10.79 -9.93 -7.20
N LEU A 67 11.72 -9.01 -6.89
CA LEU A 67 11.39 -7.58 -6.79
C LEU A 67 11.03 -6.96 -8.14
N GLU A 68 11.40 -7.59 -9.26
CA GLU A 68 11.02 -7.15 -10.60
C GLU A 68 9.53 -7.35 -10.87
N ASP A 69 8.94 -8.46 -10.38
CA ASP A 69 7.48 -8.70 -10.47
C ASP A 69 6.69 -7.61 -9.74
N LEU A 70 7.23 -7.14 -8.61
CA LEU A 70 6.68 -6.02 -7.87
C LEU A 70 6.82 -4.72 -8.69
N SER A 71 8.02 -4.39 -9.18
CA SER A 71 8.25 -3.17 -9.96
C SER A 71 7.32 -3.07 -11.18
N ASN A 72 7.17 -4.16 -11.94
CA ASN A 72 6.26 -4.25 -13.09
C ASN A 72 4.78 -4.05 -12.70
N CYS A 73 4.44 -4.30 -11.44
CA CYS A 73 3.11 -4.15 -10.89
C CYS A 73 2.85 -2.72 -10.35
N LEU A 74 3.91 -1.93 -10.12
CA LEU A 74 3.83 -0.56 -9.59
C LEU A 74 3.88 0.52 -10.70
N GLU A 75 4.30 0.17 -11.92
CA GLU A 75 4.18 1.02 -13.13
C GLU A 75 2.72 1.20 -13.57
#